data_AF-A0A9X2A6H0-F1
#
_entry.id   AF-A0A9X2A6H0-F1
#
_cell.length_a   1.000
_cell.length_b   1.000
_cell.length_c   1.000
_cell.angle_alpha   90.00
_cell.angle_beta   90.00
_cell.angle_gamma   90.00
#
_symmetry.space_group_name_H-M   'P 1'
#
loop_
_entity.id
_entity.type
_entity.pdbx_description
1 polymer ?
#
loop_
_entity_poly.entity_id
_entity_poly.type
_entity_poly.pdbx_seq_one_letter_code
_entity_poly.pdbx_strand_id
1 'polypeptide(L)'
;MNRLELRDLVKVRVGWKADPNYTIDANNQTSDGGRYFQDEHSFVKIETIRALMETANPTEQQLNDYLSDLKDQVSLSVVDDVMSDYDFNDLTGKENLFDAAYAKRMAIKLGELIWTTARSNRRELIAKEYAQQVFFDVNGDPNFPDKVSIMGAYRKEVERLRDIFNTDNALDVNTIGTVTFWDDDRIKFL
;
A
#
# COMPACT_ATOMS: atom_id res chain seq x y z
N MET A 1 13.55 -11.77 6.54
CA MET A 1 13.02 -10.44 6.89
C MET A 1 11.69 -10.64 7.61
N ASN A 2 11.46 -10.03 8.76
CA ASN A 2 10.18 -10.16 9.49
C ASN A 2 9.14 -9.13 9.00
N ARG A 3 7.88 -9.32 9.39
CA ARG A 3 6.74 -8.45 9.01
C ARG A 3 6.96 -6.97 9.35
N LEU A 4 7.56 -6.67 10.50
CA LEU A 4 7.80 -5.29 10.95
C LEU A 4 8.96 -4.64 10.18
N GLU A 5 10.01 -5.40 9.88
CA GLU A 5 11.12 -4.96 9.02
C GLU A 5 10.62 -4.61 7.63
N LEU A 6 9.76 -5.46 7.03
CA LEU A 6 9.17 -5.17 5.72
C LEU A 6 8.30 -3.92 5.76
N ARG A 7 7.46 -3.76 6.79
CA ARG A 7 6.65 -2.55 6.99
C ARG A 7 7.54 -1.30 7.00
N ASP A 8 8.63 -1.33 7.75
CA ASP A 8 9.53 -0.18 7.88
C ASP A 8 10.20 0.18 6.56
N LEU A 9 10.57 -0.84 5.76
CA LEU A 9 11.08 -0.64 4.41
C LEU A 9 10.02 -0.07 3.46
N VAL A 10 8.79 -0.60 3.48
CA VAL A 10 7.68 -0.09 2.64
C VAL A 10 7.30 1.35 2.99
N LYS A 11 7.32 1.70 4.28
CA LYS A 11 6.95 3.04 4.79
C LYS A 11 7.76 4.17 4.14
N VAL A 12 9.05 3.96 3.88
CA VAL A 12 9.94 5.00 3.34
C VAL A 12 9.92 5.09 1.80
N ARG A 13 9.28 4.13 1.13
CA ARG A 13 9.23 4.08 -0.34
C ARG A 13 8.40 5.19 -0.98
N VAL A 14 7.33 5.61 -0.32
CA VAL A 14 6.40 6.63 -0.82
C VAL A 14 6.29 7.76 0.20
N GLY A 15 6.46 8.99 -0.28
CA GLY A 15 6.48 10.19 0.54
C GLY A 15 5.30 11.11 0.30
N TRP A 16 5.22 12.16 1.12
CA TRP A 16 4.35 13.30 0.91
C TRP A 16 5.10 14.39 0.14
N LYS A 17 4.52 14.93 -0.94
CA LYS A 17 5.07 16.12 -1.59
C LYS A 17 5.07 17.30 -0.62
N ALA A 18 6.08 18.17 -0.77
CA ALA A 18 6.08 19.48 -0.14
C ALA A 18 4.83 20.26 -0.52
N ASP A 19 4.29 21.00 0.44
CA ASP A 19 3.10 21.84 0.26
C ASP A 19 3.46 23.29 0.61
N PRO A 20 3.09 24.29 -0.22
CA PRO A 20 3.42 25.68 0.06
C PRO A 20 2.72 26.24 1.31
N ASN A 21 1.64 25.60 1.77
CA ASN A 21 0.86 26.06 2.91
C ASN A 21 1.22 25.35 4.22
N TYR A 22 2.02 24.28 4.17
CA TYR A 22 2.29 23.42 5.33
C TYR A 22 3.75 22.99 5.40
N THR A 23 4.37 23.12 6.57
CA THR A 23 5.71 22.57 6.81
C THR A 23 5.63 21.07 7.08
N ILE A 24 6.04 20.27 6.10
CA ILE A 24 6.12 18.80 6.23
C ILE A 24 7.56 18.41 6.55
N ASP A 25 7.74 17.55 7.55
CA ASP A 25 9.06 17.08 7.98
C ASP A 25 9.76 16.23 6.91
N ALA A 26 11.08 16.11 7.03
CA ALA A 26 11.88 15.36 6.06
C ALA A 26 11.49 13.87 6.01
N ASN A 27 11.08 13.29 7.14
CA ASN A 27 10.73 11.86 7.24
C ASN A 27 9.43 11.54 6.48
N ASN A 28 8.46 12.45 6.51
CA ASN A 28 7.22 12.34 5.76
C ASN A 28 7.44 12.65 4.28
N GLN A 29 8.37 13.54 3.94
CA GLN A 29 8.72 13.84 2.56
C GLN A 29 9.59 12.77 1.88
N THR A 30 10.31 11.96 2.67
CA THR A 30 11.21 10.93 2.14
C THR A 30 10.44 9.94 1.25
N SER A 31 11.00 9.70 0.06
CA SER A 31 10.44 8.80 -0.95
C SER A 31 11.56 8.09 -1.70
N ASP A 32 11.96 6.92 -1.20
CA ASP A 32 13.03 6.11 -1.81
C ASP A 32 12.61 5.51 -3.16
N GLY A 33 11.30 5.37 -3.40
CA GLY A 33 10.73 4.96 -4.68
C GLY A 33 10.50 6.10 -5.66
N GLY A 34 10.72 7.36 -5.24
CA GLY A 34 10.45 8.55 -6.06
C GLY A 34 8.97 8.81 -6.35
N ARG A 35 8.06 8.09 -5.67
CA ARG A 35 6.60 8.25 -5.79
C ARG A 35 6.05 9.05 -4.62
N TYR A 36 4.94 9.75 -4.84
CA TYR A 36 4.28 10.51 -3.79
C TYR A 36 2.79 10.20 -3.73
N PHE A 37 2.22 10.26 -2.52
CA PHE A 37 0.80 9.94 -2.33
C PHE A 37 -0.13 10.86 -3.13
N GLN A 38 0.23 12.14 -3.27
CA GLN A 38 -0.55 13.12 -4.03
C GLN A 38 -0.69 12.79 -5.53
N ASP A 39 0.13 11.89 -6.06
CA ASP A 39 0.03 11.46 -7.47
C ASP A 39 -1.04 10.39 -7.69
N GLU A 40 -1.56 9.77 -6.63
CA GLU A 40 -2.51 8.66 -6.77
C GLU A 40 -3.94 9.14 -7.05
N HIS A 41 -4.41 10.17 -6.32
CA HIS A 41 -5.74 10.74 -6.57
C HIS A 41 -5.84 12.20 -6.14
N SER A 42 -6.73 12.95 -6.78
CA SER A 42 -6.92 14.40 -6.57
C SER A 42 -7.37 14.81 -5.15
N PHE A 43 -7.94 13.89 -4.37
CA PHE A 43 -8.35 14.13 -2.98
C PHE A 43 -7.23 13.83 -1.98
N VAL A 44 -6.12 13.21 -2.43
CA VAL A 44 -4.96 12.92 -1.59
C VAL A 44 -4.13 14.20 -1.50
N LYS A 45 -4.50 15.07 -0.58
CA LYS A 45 -3.84 16.37 -0.36
C LYS A 45 -3.65 16.62 1.13
N ILE A 46 -2.57 17.32 1.49
CA ILE A 46 -2.28 17.69 2.88
C ILE A 46 -3.41 18.53 3.47
N GLU A 47 -3.95 19.47 2.70
CA GLU A 47 -5.10 20.28 3.10
C GLU A 47 -6.31 19.41 3.46
N THR A 48 -6.62 18.41 2.64
CA THR A 48 -7.72 17.47 2.91
C THR A 48 -7.45 16.69 4.20
N ILE A 49 -6.23 16.20 4.41
CA ILE A 49 -5.85 15.47 5.63
C ILE A 49 -6.03 16.36 6.86
N ARG A 50 -5.56 17.61 6.81
CA ARG A 50 -5.71 18.57 7.90
C ARG A 50 -7.18 18.83 8.23
N ALA A 51 -8.03 18.94 7.21
CA ALA A 51 -9.47 19.13 7.39
C ALA A 51 -10.17 17.91 8.02
N LEU A 52 -9.57 16.72 7.95
CA LEU A 52 -10.07 15.49 8.56
C LEU A 52 -9.63 15.32 10.02
N MET A 53 -8.64 16.08 10.49
CA MET A 53 -8.17 16.01 11.87
C MET A 53 -9.24 16.53 12.83
N GLU A 54 -9.50 15.80 13.92
CA GLU A 54 -10.48 16.21 14.93
C GLU A 54 -10.04 17.45 15.74
N THR A 55 -8.73 17.69 15.81
CA THR A 55 -8.16 18.81 16.56
C THR A 55 -8.38 20.12 15.80
N ALA A 56 -9.05 21.08 16.43
CA ALA A 56 -9.17 22.43 15.88
C ALA A 56 -7.79 23.12 15.83
N ASN A 57 -7.36 23.55 14.63
CA ASN A 57 -6.08 24.21 14.38
C ASN A 57 -4.86 23.38 14.85
N PRO A 58 -4.60 22.21 14.24
CA PRO A 58 -3.45 21.39 14.62
C PRO A 58 -2.16 22.16 14.33
N THR A 59 -1.21 22.02 15.26
CA THR A 59 0.17 22.49 15.08
C THR A 59 0.85 21.71 13.96
N GLU A 60 1.95 22.25 13.42
CA GLU A 60 2.73 21.55 12.39
C GLU A 60 3.27 20.20 12.90
N GLN A 61 3.67 20.13 14.18
CA GLN A 61 4.11 18.87 14.78
C GLN A 61 2.98 17.84 14.79
N GLN A 62 1.78 18.21 15.24
CA GLN A 62 0.63 17.31 15.26
C GLN A 62 0.22 16.84 13.86
N LEU A 63 0.35 17.70 12.84
CA LEU A 63 0.12 17.31 11.46
C LEU A 63 1.15 16.26 11.00
N ASN A 64 2.44 16.48 11.28
CA ASN A 64 3.50 15.55 10.90
C ASN A 64 3.40 14.20 11.63
N ASP A 65 3.06 14.22 12.93
CA ASP A 65 2.79 13.01 13.71
C ASP A 65 1.62 12.23 13.06
N TYR A 66 0.53 12.92 12.73
CA TYR A 66 -0.62 12.31 12.07
C TYR A 66 -0.30 11.72 10.69
N LEU A 67 0.52 12.41 9.89
CA LEU A 67 0.98 11.90 8.59
C LEU A 67 1.86 10.65 8.75
N SER A 68 2.73 10.61 9.77
CA SER A 68 3.54 9.42 10.07
C SER A 68 2.64 8.26 10.51
N ASP A 69 1.67 8.50 11.39
CA ASP A 69 0.73 7.48 11.86
C ASP A 69 -0.09 6.90 10.71
N LEU A 70 -0.52 7.73 9.74
CA LEU A 70 -1.18 7.27 8.53
C LEU A 70 -0.25 6.37 7.70
N LYS A 71 1.01 6.77 7.51
CA LYS A 71 2.01 5.95 6.80
C LYS A 71 2.21 4.59 7.49
N ASP A 72 2.22 4.56 8.82
CA ASP A 72 2.36 3.34 9.62
C ASP A 72 1.16 2.40 9.48
N GLN A 73 -0.06 2.93 9.62
CA GLN A 73 -1.29 2.14 9.47
C GLN A 73 -1.41 1.53 8.07
N VAL A 74 -1.13 2.33 7.04
CA VAL A 74 -1.26 1.92 5.65
C VAL A 74 -0.19 0.91 5.27
N SER A 75 1.08 1.12 5.67
CA SER A 75 2.18 0.21 5.33
C SER A 75 1.95 -1.17 5.94
N LEU A 76 1.50 -1.21 7.20
CA LEU A 76 1.15 -2.46 7.85
C LEU A 76 -0.02 -3.17 7.16
N SER A 77 -1.07 -2.42 6.79
CA SER A 77 -2.22 -3.00 6.08
C SER A 77 -1.82 -3.63 4.74
N VAL A 78 -0.94 -2.98 3.97
CA VAL A 78 -0.48 -3.51 2.68
C VAL A 78 0.35 -4.77 2.88
N VAL A 79 1.26 -4.76 3.85
CA VAL A 79 2.04 -5.95 4.19
C VAL A 79 1.12 -7.11 4.58
N ASP A 80 0.09 -6.86 5.37
CA ASP A 80 -0.86 -7.87 5.80
C ASP A 80 -1.69 -8.43 4.64
N ASP A 81 -2.18 -7.55 3.77
CA ASP A 81 -2.99 -7.92 2.61
C ASP A 81 -2.17 -8.75 1.60
N VAL A 82 -0.87 -8.49 1.45
CA VAL A 82 -0.02 -9.26 0.53
C VAL A 82 0.45 -10.57 1.17
N MET A 83 0.78 -10.55 2.46
CA MET A 83 1.53 -11.63 3.12
C MET A 83 0.67 -12.57 3.99
N SER A 84 -0.66 -12.43 3.99
CA SER A 84 -1.57 -13.20 4.86
C SER A 84 -1.37 -14.72 4.82
N ASP A 85 -0.85 -15.25 3.71
CA ASP A 85 -0.77 -16.68 3.42
C ASP A 85 0.68 -17.17 3.11
N TYR A 86 1.72 -16.35 3.33
CA TYR A 86 3.08 -16.61 2.82
C TYR A 86 4.20 -16.57 3.87
N ASP A 87 5.21 -17.42 3.68
CA ASP A 87 6.42 -17.49 4.51
C ASP A 87 7.58 -16.65 3.93
N PHE A 88 8.42 -16.13 4.83
CA PHE A 88 9.21 -14.89 4.67
C PHE A 88 10.55 -15.00 3.93
N ASN A 89 10.74 -15.98 3.06
CA ASN A 89 12.12 -16.45 2.85
C ASN A 89 13.00 -15.58 1.93
N ASP A 90 12.47 -14.73 1.04
CA ASP A 90 13.28 -13.67 0.43
C ASP A 90 12.49 -12.51 -0.21
N LEU A 91 12.38 -11.40 0.52
CA LEU A 91 11.82 -10.13 0.03
C LEU A 91 12.88 -9.06 -0.19
N THR A 92 14.14 -9.41 0.01
CA THR A 92 15.25 -8.45 -0.02
C THR A 92 15.41 -7.90 -1.44
N GLY A 93 15.35 -6.58 -1.59
CA GLY A 93 15.50 -5.92 -2.89
C GLY A 93 14.23 -5.94 -3.76
N LYS A 94 13.10 -6.45 -3.24
CA LYS A 94 11.79 -6.47 -3.91
C LYS A 94 10.79 -5.48 -3.30
N GLU A 95 11.27 -4.59 -2.43
CA GLU A 95 10.43 -3.62 -1.69
C GLU A 95 9.76 -2.62 -2.64
N ASN A 96 10.42 -2.33 -3.77
CA ASN A 96 9.90 -1.48 -4.84
C ASN A 96 8.60 -1.98 -5.47
N LEU A 97 8.32 -3.29 -5.38
CA LEU A 97 7.09 -3.85 -5.91
C LEU A 97 5.86 -3.33 -5.14
N PHE A 98 6.03 -2.96 -3.86
CA PHE A 98 4.95 -2.50 -2.99
C PHE A 98 4.54 -1.04 -3.24
N ASP A 99 5.35 -0.24 -3.94
CA ASP A 99 5.15 1.21 -4.09
C ASP A 99 3.76 1.56 -4.68
N ALA A 100 3.28 0.75 -5.62
CA ALA A 100 1.97 0.94 -6.25
C ALA A 100 0.81 0.57 -5.30
N ALA A 101 0.93 -0.55 -4.59
CA ALA A 101 -0.06 -0.99 -3.61
C ALA A 101 -0.14 0.00 -2.44
N TYR A 102 1.01 0.49 -1.98
CA TYR A 102 1.13 1.42 -0.87
C TYR A 102 0.47 2.78 -1.17
N ALA A 103 0.75 3.36 -2.34
CA ALA A 103 0.11 4.60 -2.75
C ALA A 103 -1.43 4.46 -2.85
N LYS A 104 -1.90 3.36 -3.47
CA LYS A 104 -3.34 3.07 -3.61
C LYS A 104 -4.03 2.85 -2.26
N ARG A 105 -3.40 2.11 -1.36
CA ARG A 105 -3.98 1.87 -0.03
C ARG A 105 -4.08 3.14 0.79
N MET A 106 -3.13 4.07 0.64
CA MET A 106 -3.24 5.41 1.24
C MET A 106 -4.45 6.17 0.71
N ALA A 107 -4.65 6.19 -0.61
CA ALA A 107 -5.82 6.83 -1.21
C ALA A 107 -7.14 6.21 -0.72
N ILE A 108 -7.22 4.88 -0.61
CA ILE A 108 -8.38 4.19 -0.05
C ILE A 108 -8.61 4.62 1.41
N LYS A 109 -7.56 4.62 2.24
CA LYS A 109 -7.65 4.98 3.66
C LYS A 109 -8.15 6.42 3.83
N LEU A 110 -7.66 7.36 3.03
CA LEU A 110 -8.14 8.75 3.05
C LEU A 110 -9.59 8.85 2.59
N GLY A 111 -10.00 8.10 1.56
CA GLY A 111 -11.39 8.07 1.13
C GLY A 111 -12.35 7.51 2.20
N GLU A 112 -11.92 6.47 2.93
CA GLU A 112 -12.64 5.94 4.10
C GLU A 112 -12.78 7.00 5.20
N LEU A 113 -11.71 7.77 5.47
CA LEU A 113 -11.73 8.86 6.45
C LEU A 113 -12.68 10.00 6.02
N ILE A 114 -12.63 10.43 4.75
CA ILE A 114 -13.55 11.45 4.21
C ILE A 114 -15.00 11.03 4.37
N TRP A 115 -15.31 9.77 4.03
CA TRP A 115 -16.66 9.24 4.13
C TRP A 115 -17.16 9.17 5.58
N THR A 116 -16.29 8.77 6.51
CA THR A 116 -16.65 8.64 7.93
C THR A 116 -16.79 10.01 8.62
N THR A 117 -15.92 10.97 8.34
CA THR A 117 -16.02 12.34 8.89
C THR A 117 -17.23 13.10 8.32
N ALA A 118 -17.53 12.95 7.03
CA ALA A 118 -18.72 13.55 6.40
C ALA A 118 -20.03 13.03 7.01
N ARG A 119 -20.06 11.79 7.52
CA ARG A 119 -21.21 11.25 8.27
C ARG A 119 -21.38 11.88 9.65
N SER A 120 -20.27 12.22 10.31
CA SER A 120 -20.28 12.83 11.65
C SER A 120 -20.73 14.30 11.60
N ASN A 121 -20.32 15.04 10.56
CA ASN A 121 -20.65 16.45 10.39
C ASN A 121 -22.01 16.64 9.69
N ARG A 122 -23.09 16.65 10.49
CA ARG A 122 -24.50 16.75 10.04
C ARG A 122 -24.87 18.02 9.24
N ARG A 123 -23.96 18.99 9.03
CA ARG A 123 -24.27 20.36 8.60
C ARG A 123 -24.04 20.71 7.13
N GLU A 124 -23.40 19.89 6.29
CA GLU A 124 -23.07 20.33 4.92
C GLU A 124 -23.54 19.35 3.83
N LEU A 125 -24.51 19.81 3.03
CA LEU A 125 -24.97 19.10 1.84
C LEU A 125 -23.88 19.05 0.76
N ILE A 126 -23.05 20.10 0.65
CA ILE A 126 -21.93 20.22 -0.29
C ILE A 126 -20.81 19.21 0.05
N ALA A 127 -20.55 18.97 1.34
CA ALA A 127 -19.60 17.94 1.78
C ALA A 127 -20.07 16.52 1.44
N LYS A 128 -21.39 16.28 1.35
CA LYS A 128 -21.94 14.95 1.03
C LYS A 128 -21.78 14.59 -0.44
N GLU A 129 -21.97 15.51 -1.36
CA GLU A 129 -21.76 15.26 -2.80
C GLU A 129 -20.29 14.93 -3.09
N TYR A 130 -19.37 15.70 -2.51
CA TYR A 130 -17.94 15.41 -2.60
C TYR A 130 -17.58 14.06 -1.97
N ALA A 131 -18.08 13.77 -0.76
CA ALA A 131 -17.85 12.48 -0.12
C ALA A 131 -18.44 11.30 -0.91
N GLN A 132 -19.56 11.51 -1.61
CA GLN A 132 -20.17 10.52 -2.48
C GLN A 132 -19.33 10.28 -3.75
N GLN A 133 -18.78 11.33 -4.36
CA GLN A 133 -17.83 11.17 -5.46
C GLN A 133 -16.60 10.38 -5.03
N VAL A 134 -15.99 10.73 -3.89
CA VAL A 134 -14.87 9.98 -3.30
C VAL A 134 -15.26 8.52 -3.02
N PHE A 135 -16.46 8.27 -2.51
CA PHE A 135 -16.95 6.91 -2.29
C PHE A 135 -17.02 6.10 -3.59
N PHE A 136 -17.52 6.68 -4.69
CA PHE A 136 -17.57 6.02 -5.99
C PHE A 136 -16.18 5.86 -6.62
N ASP A 137 -15.28 6.82 -6.44
CA ASP A 137 -13.90 6.67 -6.93
C ASP A 137 -13.16 5.54 -6.19
N VAL A 138 -13.39 5.42 -4.88
CA VAL A 138 -12.78 4.35 -4.06
C VAL A 138 -13.40 2.99 -4.36
N ASN A 139 -14.73 2.85 -4.29
CA ASN A 139 -15.40 1.54 -4.35
C ASN A 139 -15.80 1.12 -5.76
N GLY A 140 -15.97 2.07 -6.67
CA GLY A 140 -16.57 1.87 -7.99
C GLY A 140 -18.06 2.22 -7.99
N ASP A 141 -18.58 2.49 -9.17
CA ASP A 141 -20.01 2.75 -9.38
C ASP A 141 -20.65 1.53 -10.05
N PRO A 142 -21.67 0.90 -9.44
CA PRO A 142 -22.42 -0.20 -10.05
C PRO A 142 -23.02 0.15 -11.42
N ASN A 143 -23.30 1.43 -11.68
CA ASN A 143 -23.84 1.92 -12.94
C ASN A 143 -22.76 2.10 -14.02
N PHE A 144 -21.48 2.14 -13.64
CA PHE A 144 -20.34 2.24 -14.54
C PHE A 144 -19.34 1.11 -14.24
N PRO A 145 -19.69 -0.14 -14.57
CA PRO A 145 -18.87 -1.32 -14.26
C PRO A 145 -17.48 -1.28 -14.91
N ASP A 146 -17.32 -0.55 -16.01
CA ASP A 146 -16.04 -0.38 -16.70
C ASP A 146 -15.10 0.62 -16.03
N LYS A 147 -15.60 1.45 -15.10
CA LYS A 147 -14.77 2.41 -14.37
C LYS A 147 -13.98 1.66 -13.29
N VAL A 148 -12.67 1.54 -13.49
CA VAL A 148 -11.77 0.93 -12.50
C VAL A 148 -11.74 1.79 -11.25
N SER A 149 -12.18 1.21 -10.12
CA SER A 149 -12.11 1.86 -8.81
C SER A 149 -10.72 1.77 -8.20
N ILE A 150 -10.39 2.69 -7.29
CA ILE A 150 -9.10 2.65 -6.59
C ILE A 150 -8.97 1.33 -5.81
N MET A 151 -10.05 0.86 -5.19
CA MET A 151 -10.10 -0.45 -4.51
C MET A 151 -9.87 -1.61 -5.49
N GLY A 152 -10.49 -1.57 -6.68
CA GLY A 152 -10.28 -2.58 -7.71
C GLY A 152 -8.84 -2.60 -8.22
N ALA A 153 -8.24 -1.43 -8.43
CA ALA A 153 -6.84 -1.30 -8.82
C ALA A 153 -5.89 -1.79 -7.71
N TYR A 154 -6.20 -1.50 -6.45
CA TYR A 154 -5.44 -2.00 -5.30
C TYR A 154 -5.50 -3.53 -5.21
N ARG A 155 -6.67 -4.14 -5.36
CA ARG A 155 -6.83 -5.60 -5.34
C ARG A 155 -5.99 -6.28 -6.43
N LYS A 156 -6.04 -5.75 -7.66
CA LYS A 156 -5.20 -6.25 -8.77
C LYS A 156 -3.71 -6.15 -8.44
N GLU A 157 -3.29 -5.09 -7.77
CA GLU A 157 -1.90 -4.92 -7.37
C GLU A 157 -1.49 -5.92 -6.28
N VAL A 158 -2.35 -6.16 -5.29
CA VAL A 158 -2.14 -7.19 -4.26
C VAL A 158 -2.09 -8.58 -4.89
N GLU A 159 -3.00 -8.91 -5.80
CA GLU A 159 -2.99 -10.17 -6.55
C GLU A 159 -1.70 -10.33 -7.36
N ARG A 160 -1.27 -9.29 -8.08
CA ARG A 160 0.01 -9.28 -8.81
C ARG A 160 1.19 -9.55 -7.89
N LEU A 161 1.23 -8.93 -6.71
CA LEU A 161 2.29 -9.15 -5.73
C LEU A 161 2.27 -10.59 -5.23
N ARG A 162 1.10 -11.11 -4.87
CA ARG A 162 0.93 -12.50 -4.46
C ARG A 162 1.39 -13.47 -5.54
N ASP A 163 1.07 -13.22 -6.81
CA ASP A 163 1.48 -14.06 -7.94
C ASP A 163 3.00 -14.07 -8.15
N ILE A 164 3.66 -12.92 -8.02
CA ILE A 164 5.14 -12.83 -8.12
C ILE A 164 5.78 -13.66 -7.01
N PHE A 165 5.34 -13.48 -5.77
CA PHE A 165 5.88 -14.22 -4.63
C PHE A 165 5.52 -15.71 -4.66
N ASN A 166 4.36 -16.08 -5.22
CA ASN A 166 4.00 -17.49 -5.50
C ASN A 166 4.91 -18.14 -6.54
N THR A 167 5.20 -17.42 -7.63
CA THR A 167 5.98 -17.96 -8.75
C THR A 167 7.43 -18.18 -8.33
N ASP A 168 7.99 -17.27 -7.53
CA ASP A 168 9.33 -17.44 -6.97
C ASP A 168 9.41 -18.68 -6.06
N ASN A 169 8.40 -18.91 -5.22
CA ASN A 169 8.33 -20.14 -4.41
C ASN A 169 8.20 -21.42 -5.26
N ALA A 170 7.46 -21.37 -6.38
CA ALA A 170 7.28 -22.50 -7.26
C ALA A 170 8.54 -22.83 -8.10
N LEU A 171 9.33 -21.82 -8.46
CA LEU A 171 10.61 -22.01 -9.16
C LEU A 171 11.68 -22.62 -8.24
N ASP A 172 11.64 -22.34 -6.94
CA ASP A 172 12.61 -22.88 -5.97
C ASP A 172 12.43 -24.40 -5.75
N VAL A 173 11.20 -24.91 -5.84
CA VAL A 173 10.87 -26.35 -5.69
C VAL A 173 11.41 -27.22 -6.84
N ASN A 174 11.66 -26.65 -8.01
CA ASN A 174 12.13 -27.42 -9.18
C ASN A 174 13.65 -27.64 -9.25
N THR A 175 14.41 -27.22 -8.23
CA THR A 175 15.88 -27.42 -8.20
C THR A 175 16.35 -28.59 -7.33
N ILE A 176 15.45 -29.42 -6.78
CA ILE A 176 15.82 -30.64 -6.03
C ILE A 176 15.32 -31.88 -6.77
N GLY A 177 15.99 -32.12 -7.88
CA GLY A 177 15.87 -33.32 -8.69
C GLY A 177 17.16 -33.54 -9.45
N THR A 178 18.33 -33.33 -8.81
CA THR A 178 19.57 -33.93 -9.29
C THR A 178 19.36 -35.43 -9.24
N VAL A 179 18.95 -35.99 -10.37
CA VAL A 179 18.98 -37.42 -10.65
C VAL A 179 20.42 -37.84 -10.45
N THR A 180 20.75 -38.40 -9.28
CA THR A 180 21.96 -39.20 -9.14
C THR A 180 21.77 -40.45 -9.97
N PHE A 181 22.20 -40.39 -11.23
CA PHE A 181 22.52 -41.56 -12.03
C PHE A 181 23.69 -42.26 -11.35
N TRP A 182 23.39 -43.26 -10.53
CA TRP A 182 24.38 -44.27 -10.16
C TRP A 182 24.52 -45.22 -11.34
N ASP A 183 25.36 -44.84 -12.30
CA ASP A 183 26.01 -45.81 -13.17
C ASP A 183 27.16 -46.48 -12.40
N ASP A 184 27.42 -47.72 -12.83
CA ASP A 184 28.53 -48.61 -12.49
C ASP A 184 28.51 -49.43 -11.20
N ASP A 185 28.29 -50.74 -11.43
CA ASP A 185 29.17 -51.86 -11.08
C ASP A 185 28.43 -53.07 -10.48
N ARG A 186 27.77 -53.81 -11.37
CA ARG A 186 27.54 -55.25 -11.18
C ARG A 186 27.90 -56.05 -12.43
N ILE A 187 29.18 -56.02 -12.79
CA ILE A 187 29.82 -57.19 -13.40
C ILE A 187 30.47 -57.98 -12.27
N LYS A 188 29.91 -59.15 -11.94
CA LYS A 188 30.64 -60.19 -11.21
C LYS A 188 30.70 -61.44 -12.08
N PHE A 189 31.86 -61.63 -12.70
CA PHE A 189 32.37 -62.94 -13.07
C PHE A 189 32.88 -63.63 -11.80
N LEU A 190 32.32 -64.80 -11.51
CA LEU A 190 32.95 -66.07 -11.08
C LEU A 190 31.87 -67.00 -10.54
#